data_AF-A0A934VB62-F1
#
_entry.id   AF-A0A934VB62-F1
#
_cell.length_a   1.000
_cell.length_b   1.000
_cell.length_c   1.000
_cell.angle_alpha   90.00
_cell.angle_beta   90.00
_cell.angle_gamma   90.00
#
_symmetry.space_group_name_H-M   'P 1'
#
loop_
_entity.id
_entity.type
_entity.pdbx_description
1 polymer ?
#
loop_
_entity_poly.entity_id
_entity_poly.type
_entity_poly.pdbx_seq_one_letter_code
_entity_poly.pdbx_strand_id
1 'polypeptide(L)'
;MQLGMAGLAGCRTAVKQSSTVLRAGPFAVTVPVDWSRDAIIAKIPINPLHTPENWKLYQENEQYALKPGYSCRPGHWAIRLPAALPGGVPRSGEDPGDDPTAPQILIHKADEWRLTLTDGKHEESTVAETLRALREKMETAMDHEDPHLSPGYMDASMEFTCLKRRIGFTGGHGIRMVTQWTIEPDLMISGRLHYLFLGMSDDDSCQIIATFPLNLPGLPTEEKRSHLGRSTANYQDFSNTYDQYTSDAKKWLEQNAGNITPSLQTLDQMLESLVVRRWEQS
;
A
#
# COMPACT_ATOMS: atom_id res chain seq x y z
N MET A 1 -24.92 1.74 -54.27
CA MET A 1 -25.69 2.62 -53.37
C MET A 1 -25.00 2.57 -52.01
N GLN A 2 -24.05 3.47 -51.76
CA GLN A 2 -23.23 3.52 -50.55
C GLN A 2 -23.92 4.46 -49.54
N LEU A 3 -24.41 3.89 -48.44
CA LEU A 3 -24.95 4.64 -47.30
C LEU A 3 -23.80 4.90 -46.31
N GLY A 4 -23.33 6.15 -46.27
CA GLY A 4 -22.37 6.63 -45.29
C GLY A 4 -23.08 6.91 -43.96
N MET A 5 -22.69 6.19 -42.91
CA MET A 5 -23.10 6.48 -41.53
C MET A 5 -22.12 7.48 -40.93
N ALA A 6 -22.55 8.72 -40.78
CA ALA A 6 -21.84 9.75 -40.04
C ALA A 6 -21.99 9.49 -38.52
N GLY A 7 -20.88 9.15 -37.86
CA GLY A 7 -20.83 8.99 -36.41
C GLY A 7 -20.85 10.35 -35.70
N LEU A 8 -21.90 10.60 -34.91
CA LEU A 8 -21.97 11.73 -33.99
C LEU A 8 -20.99 11.51 -32.84
N ALA A 9 -19.86 12.20 -32.86
CA ALA A 9 -18.93 12.28 -31.73
C ALA A 9 -19.58 13.10 -30.60
N GLY A 10 -20.14 12.40 -29.59
CA GLY A 10 -20.66 13.05 -28.40
C GLY A 10 -19.51 13.53 -27.51
N CYS A 11 -19.32 14.85 -27.41
CA CYS A 11 -18.47 15.46 -26.38
C CYS A 11 -19.05 15.18 -24.99
N ARG A 12 -18.52 14.18 -24.29
CA ARG A 12 -18.77 14.00 -22.85
C ARG A 12 -17.97 15.07 -22.09
N THR A 13 -18.66 16.08 -21.55
CA THR A 13 -18.09 17.00 -20.57
C THR A 13 -17.69 16.22 -19.32
N ALA A 14 -16.40 16.20 -18.99
CA ALA A 14 -15.90 15.59 -17.76
C ALA A 14 -16.53 16.30 -16.56
N VAL A 15 -17.26 15.55 -15.72
CA VAL A 15 -17.81 16.08 -14.48
C VAL A 15 -16.64 16.36 -13.53
N LYS A 16 -16.45 17.63 -13.16
CA LYS A 16 -15.43 18.02 -12.19
C LYS A 16 -15.77 17.41 -10.84
N GLN A 17 -15.02 16.41 -10.40
CA GLN A 17 -15.21 15.77 -9.12
C GLN A 17 -14.87 16.77 -8.00
N SER A 18 -15.80 16.96 -7.06
CA SER A 18 -15.58 17.83 -5.90
C SER A 18 -14.54 17.22 -4.95
N SER A 19 -13.66 18.07 -4.40
CA SER A 19 -12.59 17.66 -3.49
C SER A 19 -12.59 18.47 -2.20
N THR A 20 -12.01 17.92 -1.13
CA THR A 20 -11.80 18.59 0.16
C THR A 20 -10.42 18.29 0.72
N VAL A 21 -9.93 19.13 1.62
CA VAL A 21 -8.61 18.98 2.26
C VAL A 21 -8.79 18.37 3.64
N LEU A 22 -8.13 17.23 3.89
CA LEU A 22 -7.97 16.63 5.21
C LEU A 22 -6.62 17.06 5.80
N ARG A 23 -6.57 17.22 7.13
CA ARG A 23 -5.36 17.66 7.85
C ARG A 23 -5.05 16.72 9.01
N ALA A 24 -3.80 16.30 9.11
CA ALA A 24 -3.29 15.49 10.21
C ALA A 24 -2.03 16.15 10.76
N GLY A 25 -2.14 16.89 11.86
CA GLY A 25 -1.04 17.71 12.38
C GLY A 25 -0.47 18.66 11.31
N PRO A 26 0.84 18.59 10.97
CA PRO A 26 1.48 19.45 9.99
C PRO A 26 1.27 18.97 8.53
N PHE A 27 0.53 17.88 8.34
CA PHE A 27 0.28 17.23 7.06
C PHE A 27 -1.10 17.60 6.49
N ALA A 28 -1.21 17.63 5.16
CA ALA A 28 -2.50 17.79 4.49
C ALA A 28 -2.59 16.95 3.21
N VAL A 29 -3.81 16.55 2.83
CA VAL A 29 -4.09 15.82 1.59
C VAL A 29 -5.44 16.24 1.03
N THR A 30 -5.55 16.36 -0.28
CA THR A 30 -6.82 16.62 -0.98
C THR A 30 -7.44 15.30 -1.40
N VAL A 31 -8.68 15.05 -0.97
CA VAL A 31 -9.43 13.81 -1.26
C VAL A 31 -10.77 14.13 -1.93
N PRO A 32 -11.37 13.18 -2.67
CA PRO A 32 -12.76 13.28 -3.10
C PRO A 32 -13.70 13.55 -1.92
N VAL A 33 -14.69 14.44 -2.11
CA VAL A 33 -15.65 14.79 -1.05
C VAL A 33 -16.36 13.56 -0.49
N ASP A 34 -16.72 12.59 -1.33
CA ASP A 34 -17.39 11.37 -0.85
C ASP A 34 -16.49 10.52 0.06
N TRP A 35 -15.17 10.57 -0.11
CA TRP A 35 -14.23 9.83 0.75
C TRP A 35 -14.02 10.50 2.11
N SER A 36 -14.22 11.82 2.19
CA SER A 36 -14.01 12.60 3.41
C SER A 36 -15.12 12.46 4.45
N ARG A 37 -16.32 12.01 4.08
CA ARG A 37 -17.50 12.03 4.96
C ARG A 37 -17.31 11.22 6.23
N ASP A 38 -16.65 10.08 6.10
CA ASP A 38 -16.37 9.14 7.19
C ASP A 38 -14.86 9.01 7.46
N ALA A 39 -14.08 10.03 7.07
CA ALA A 39 -12.64 10.00 7.24
C ALA A 39 -12.27 10.07 8.73
N ILE A 40 -11.33 9.23 9.15
CA ILE A 40 -10.81 9.19 10.52
C ILE A 40 -9.38 9.68 10.50
N ILE A 41 -9.09 10.69 11.33
CA ILE A 41 -7.75 11.25 11.46
C ILE A 41 -7.29 11.06 12.90
N ALA A 42 -6.15 10.40 13.09
CA ALA A 42 -5.62 10.10 14.42
C ALA A 42 -4.10 10.20 14.46
N LYS A 43 -3.56 10.63 15.59
CA LYS A 43 -2.14 10.47 15.94
C LYS A 43 -2.00 9.18 16.73
N ILE A 44 -1.26 8.23 16.21
CA ILE A 44 -1.04 6.92 16.80
C ILE A 44 0.36 6.91 17.43
N PRO A 45 0.50 6.50 18.71
CA PRO A 45 1.81 6.39 19.34
C PRO A 45 2.64 5.28 18.68
N ILE A 46 3.94 5.31 18.94
CA ILE A 46 4.84 4.20 18.60
C ILE A 46 4.34 2.90 19.26
N ASN A 47 4.41 1.81 18.51
CA ASN A 47 4.09 0.48 19.03
C ASN A 47 5.27 -0.45 18.71
N PRO A 48 6.22 -0.63 19.65
CA PRO A 48 7.40 -1.46 19.42
C PRO A 48 7.07 -2.96 19.49
N LEU A 49 7.92 -3.79 18.87
CA LEU A 49 7.82 -5.26 18.91
C LEU A 49 7.86 -5.80 20.35
N HIS A 50 8.77 -5.28 21.15
CA HIS A 50 8.91 -5.65 22.56
C HIS A 50 8.52 -4.48 23.45
N THR A 51 7.71 -4.74 24.47
CA THR A 51 7.66 -3.86 25.66
C THR A 51 9.01 -3.93 26.38
N PRO A 52 9.36 -2.96 27.25
CA PRO A 52 10.58 -3.04 28.04
C PRO A 52 10.73 -4.35 28.84
N GLU A 53 9.62 -4.90 29.33
CA GLU A 53 9.59 -6.16 30.06
C GLU A 53 9.84 -7.37 29.14
N ASN A 54 9.14 -7.43 28.00
CA ASN A 54 9.33 -8.49 27.00
C ASN A 54 10.74 -8.45 26.40
N TRP A 55 11.32 -7.26 26.29
CA TRP A 55 12.67 -7.05 25.80
C TRP A 55 13.69 -7.71 26.75
N LYS A 56 13.54 -7.46 28.06
CA LYS A 56 14.39 -8.10 29.08
C LYS A 56 14.25 -9.63 29.06
N LEU A 57 13.04 -10.16 28.92
CA LEU A 57 12.81 -11.61 28.82
C LEU A 57 13.51 -12.21 27.60
N TYR A 58 13.44 -11.54 26.45
CA TYR A 58 14.15 -11.96 25.24
C TYR A 58 15.68 -11.98 25.44
N GLN A 59 16.24 -10.94 26.05
CA GLN A 59 17.68 -10.88 26.34
C GLN A 59 18.16 -12.03 27.24
N GLU A 60 17.30 -12.51 28.14
CA GLU A 60 17.60 -13.62 29.03
C GLU A 60 17.35 -14.99 28.36
N ASN A 61 16.41 -15.08 27.42
CA ASN A 61 16.08 -16.29 26.68
C ASN A 61 15.45 -15.99 25.31
N GLU A 62 16.16 -16.37 24.23
CA GLU A 62 15.73 -16.16 22.85
C GLU A 62 14.41 -16.86 22.48
N GLN A 63 13.94 -17.84 23.28
CA GLN A 63 12.63 -18.45 23.08
C GLN A 63 11.45 -17.48 23.25
N TYR A 64 11.68 -16.32 23.87
CA TYR A 64 10.70 -15.22 23.95
C TYR A 64 10.72 -14.29 22.72
N ALA A 65 11.36 -14.71 21.62
CA ALA A 65 11.31 -13.99 20.35
C ALA A 65 9.85 -13.79 19.92
N LEU A 66 9.47 -12.53 19.70
CA LEU A 66 8.17 -12.18 19.18
C LEU A 66 8.26 -11.99 17.68
N LYS A 67 7.26 -12.51 16.96
CA LYS A 67 7.07 -12.20 15.55
C LYS A 67 6.39 -10.82 15.49
N PRO A 68 6.94 -9.84 14.75
CA PRO A 68 6.27 -8.57 14.58
C PRO A 68 4.89 -8.73 13.96
N GLY A 69 3.97 -7.86 14.35
CA GLY A 69 2.69 -7.68 13.67
C GLY A 69 2.72 -6.43 12.81
N TYR A 70 1.72 -6.25 11.96
CA TYR A 70 1.58 -5.00 11.18
C TYR A 70 1.45 -3.75 12.07
N SER A 71 0.93 -3.92 13.28
CA SER A 71 0.82 -2.86 14.27
C SER A 71 2.19 -2.42 14.83
N CYS A 72 3.27 -3.19 14.66
CA CYS A 72 4.62 -2.86 15.13
C CYS A 72 5.27 -1.80 14.23
N ARG A 73 5.06 -0.52 14.55
CA ARG A 73 5.44 0.61 13.68
C ARG A 73 5.71 1.90 14.47
N PRO A 74 6.37 2.89 13.83
CA PRO A 74 6.64 4.18 14.44
C PRO A 74 5.39 4.92 14.90
N GLY A 75 5.58 5.94 15.72
CA GLY A 75 4.56 6.96 15.91
C GLY A 75 4.19 7.57 14.55
N HIS A 76 2.90 7.70 14.28
CA HIS A 76 2.42 8.11 12.96
C HIS A 76 1.12 8.89 13.04
N TRP A 77 0.86 9.68 12.00
CA TRP A 77 -0.48 10.16 11.71
C TRP A 77 -1.16 9.19 10.75
N ALA A 78 -2.40 8.84 11.05
CA ALA A 78 -3.24 8.00 10.20
C ALA A 78 -4.39 8.85 9.65
N ILE A 79 -4.57 8.83 8.33
CA ILE A 79 -5.74 9.33 7.62
C ILE A 79 -6.42 8.12 6.99
N ARG A 80 -7.54 7.69 7.57
CA ARG A 80 -8.28 6.50 7.13
C ARG A 80 -9.51 6.95 6.35
N LEU A 81 -9.78 6.27 5.23
CA LEU A 81 -10.79 6.66 4.25
C LEU A 81 -11.75 5.49 3.96
N PRO A 82 -12.60 5.07 4.93
CA PRO A 82 -13.47 3.90 4.75
C PRO A 82 -14.36 3.95 3.50
N ALA A 83 -14.79 5.15 3.11
CA ALA A 83 -15.60 5.37 1.91
C ALA A 83 -14.84 5.22 0.58
N ALA A 84 -13.51 5.04 0.61
CA ALA A 84 -12.71 4.71 -0.56
C ALA A 84 -12.66 3.20 -0.86
N LEU A 85 -13.21 2.36 0.01
CA LEU A 85 -13.29 0.91 -0.19
C LEU A 85 -14.21 0.60 -1.40
N PRO A 86 -13.73 -0.13 -2.43
CA PRO A 86 -14.60 -0.53 -3.53
C PRO A 86 -15.73 -1.44 -3.04
N GLY A 87 -16.90 -1.33 -3.66
CA GLY A 87 -18.02 -2.23 -3.38
C GLY A 87 -17.64 -3.69 -3.63
N GLY A 88 -18.01 -4.58 -2.72
CA GLY A 88 -17.71 -6.01 -2.80
C GLY A 88 -16.37 -6.43 -2.19
N VAL A 89 -15.53 -5.47 -1.77
CA VAL A 89 -14.36 -5.78 -0.94
C VAL A 89 -14.81 -5.89 0.53
N PRO A 90 -14.52 -7.00 1.23
CA PRO A 90 -14.82 -7.12 2.65
C PRO A 90 -14.19 -5.99 3.45
N ARG A 91 -14.94 -5.40 4.37
CA ARG A 91 -14.38 -4.47 5.35
C ARG A 91 -13.89 -5.29 6.53
N SER A 92 -12.61 -5.19 6.89
CA SER A 92 -12.15 -5.73 8.17
C SER A 92 -12.93 -5.05 9.30
N GLY A 93 -13.51 -5.84 10.19
CA GLY A 93 -14.18 -5.34 11.39
C GLY A 93 -13.20 -4.94 12.49
N GLU A 94 -11.91 -5.23 12.31
CA GLU A 94 -10.85 -4.85 13.25
C GLU A 94 -10.63 -3.33 13.21
N ASP A 95 -10.05 -2.79 14.28
CA ASP A 95 -9.64 -1.38 14.34
C ASP A 95 -8.87 -1.08 13.04
N PRO A 96 -9.32 -0.13 12.21
CA PRO A 96 -8.69 0.15 10.93
C PRO A 96 -7.25 0.68 11.10
N GLY A 97 -6.73 0.77 12.32
CA GLY A 97 -5.29 0.82 12.57
C GLY A 97 -4.54 -0.46 12.20
N ASP A 98 -5.06 -1.64 12.48
CA ASP A 98 -4.29 -2.89 12.39
C ASP A 98 -4.51 -3.66 11.09
N ASP A 99 -5.44 -3.21 10.25
CA ASP A 99 -5.64 -3.75 8.91
C ASP A 99 -4.65 -3.11 7.91
N PRO A 100 -3.65 -3.86 7.38
CA PRO A 100 -2.71 -3.35 6.38
C PRO A 100 -3.37 -3.04 5.04
N THR A 101 -4.54 -3.61 4.79
CA THR A 101 -5.27 -3.50 3.54
C THR A 101 -6.30 -2.38 3.56
N ALA A 102 -6.63 -1.82 4.71
CA ALA A 102 -7.62 -0.74 4.80
C ALA A 102 -7.21 0.49 3.97
N PRO A 103 -8.17 1.23 3.37
CA PRO A 103 -7.90 2.46 2.66
C PRO A 103 -7.35 3.54 3.61
N GLN A 104 -6.04 3.79 3.57
CA GLN A 104 -5.36 4.65 4.52
C GLN A 104 -4.09 5.31 3.97
N ILE A 105 -3.74 6.43 4.57
CA ILE A 105 -2.45 7.12 4.43
C ILE A 105 -1.83 7.20 5.83
N LEU A 106 -0.67 6.57 5.99
CA LEU A 106 0.12 6.56 7.22
C LEU A 106 1.37 7.40 7.00
N ILE A 107 1.59 8.38 7.87
CA ILE A 107 2.75 9.26 7.85
C ILE A 107 3.52 8.98 9.14
N HIS A 108 4.58 8.18 9.03
CA HIS A 108 5.41 7.71 10.14
C HIS A 108 6.54 8.69 10.41
N LYS A 109 6.90 8.82 11.69
CA LYS A 109 8.18 9.42 12.08
C LYS A 109 9.31 8.46 11.73
N ALA A 110 10.13 8.82 10.75
CA ALA A 110 10.98 7.83 10.11
C ALA A 110 12.14 7.33 11.01
N ASP A 111 12.66 8.17 11.90
CA ASP A 111 13.76 7.83 12.81
C ASP A 111 13.38 6.80 13.89
N GLU A 112 12.08 6.58 14.09
CA GLU A 112 11.52 5.61 15.03
C GLU A 112 11.45 4.20 14.46
N TRP A 113 11.67 3.98 13.16
CA TRP A 113 11.72 2.62 12.57
C TRP A 113 12.79 1.75 13.22
N ARG A 114 13.90 2.35 13.67
CA ARG A 114 14.95 1.63 14.41
C ARG A 114 14.49 1.12 15.78
N LEU A 115 13.39 1.64 16.32
CA LEU A 115 12.88 1.30 17.65
C LEU A 115 11.76 0.26 17.57
N THR A 116 11.16 0.07 16.40
CA THR A 116 9.90 -0.68 16.26
C THR A 116 10.14 -2.14 15.95
N LEU A 117 11.23 -2.44 15.25
CA LEU A 117 11.60 -3.78 14.77
C LEU A 117 12.85 -4.33 15.46
N THR A 118 13.23 -3.80 16.63
CA THR A 118 14.36 -4.36 17.36
C THR A 118 13.97 -5.72 17.91
N ASP A 119 14.42 -6.78 17.24
CA ASP A 119 14.53 -8.11 17.83
C ASP A 119 15.64 -8.16 18.89
N GLY A 120 16.39 -7.06 19.04
CA GLY A 120 17.48 -6.96 19.99
C GLY A 120 18.88 -7.28 19.55
N LYS A 121 18.98 -7.98 18.42
CA LYS A 121 20.25 -8.29 17.76
C LYS A 121 20.57 -7.22 16.72
N HIS A 122 19.56 -6.53 16.20
CA HIS A 122 19.69 -5.51 15.16
C HIS A 122 19.98 -4.08 15.65
N GLU A 123 20.43 -3.88 16.90
CA GLU A 123 20.76 -2.55 17.46
C GLU A 123 21.99 -1.86 16.83
N GLU A 124 22.71 -2.47 15.89
CA GLU A 124 23.96 -1.90 15.38
C GLU A 124 23.77 -0.79 14.32
N SER A 125 22.59 -0.66 13.70
CA SER A 125 22.39 0.35 12.67
C SER A 125 22.04 1.72 13.27
N THR A 126 22.75 2.76 12.84
CA THR A 126 22.42 4.13 13.20
C THR A 126 21.10 4.57 12.55
N VAL A 127 20.46 5.62 13.12
CA VAL A 127 19.28 6.27 12.49
C VAL A 127 19.57 6.61 11.03
N ALA A 128 20.72 7.22 10.76
CA ALA A 128 21.11 7.67 9.44
C ALA A 128 21.22 6.50 8.44
N GLU A 129 21.75 5.36 8.87
CA GLU A 129 21.84 4.16 8.03
C GLU A 129 20.47 3.55 7.76
N THR A 130 19.60 3.49 8.77
CA THR A 130 18.22 3.02 8.60
C THR A 130 17.47 3.88 7.57
N LEU A 131 17.51 5.21 7.73
CA LEU A 131 16.84 6.14 6.83
C LEU A 131 17.40 6.06 5.41
N ARG A 132 18.73 5.98 5.27
CA ARG A 132 19.39 5.79 3.96
C ARG A 132 18.93 4.48 3.30
N ALA A 133 18.87 3.38 4.05
CA ALA A 133 18.43 2.10 3.52
C ALA A 133 16.96 2.12 3.08
N LEU A 134 16.07 2.75 3.85
CA LEU A 134 14.66 2.94 3.47
C LEU A 134 14.54 3.74 2.16
N ARG A 135 15.28 4.85 2.07
CA ARG A 135 15.30 5.68 0.86
C ARG A 135 15.87 4.91 -0.33
N GLU A 136 17.00 4.23 -0.17
CA GLU A 136 17.63 3.47 -1.26
C GLU A 136 16.73 2.35 -1.79
N LYS A 137 16.08 1.59 -0.89
CA LYS A 137 15.08 0.60 -1.27
C LYS A 137 13.97 1.23 -2.09
N MET A 138 13.40 2.34 -1.61
CA MET A 138 12.38 3.08 -2.36
C MET A 138 12.91 3.53 -3.72
N GLU A 139 14.06 4.20 -3.80
CA GLU A 139 14.57 4.75 -5.07
C GLU A 139 14.84 3.71 -6.15
N THR A 140 15.27 2.51 -5.75
CA THR A 140 15.62 1.41 -6.66
C THR A 140 14.41 0.56 -7.05
N ALA A 141 13.27 0.72 -6.37
CA ALA A 141 12.06 -0.08 -6.61
C ALA A 141 11.44 0.09 -7.99
N MET A 142 11.75 1.17 -8.72
CA MET A 142 11.33 1.30 -10.12
C MET A 142 11.96 0.23 -11.02
N ASP A 143 13.23 -0.11 -10.74
CA ASP A 143 14.07 -0.93 -11.61
C ASP A 143 14.26 -2.36 -11.08
N HIS A 144 13.91 -2.59 -9.81
CA HIS A 144 14.09 -3.88 -9.13
C HIS A 144 12.77 -4.37 -8.54
N GLU A 145 12.58 -5.69 -8.55
CA GLU A 145 11.51 -6.35 -7.80
C GLU A 145 12.05 -6.69 -6.41
N ASP A 146 11.41 -6.17 -5.37
CA ASP A 146 11.68 -6.51 -3.97
C ASP A 146 10.36 -6.96 -3.32
N PRO A 147 10.18 -8.25 -3.00
CA PRO A 147 8.96 -8.74 -2.36
C PRO A 147 8.76 -8.20 -0.94
N HIS A 148 9.77 -7.53 -0.36
CA HIS A 148 9.79 -6.99 1.00
C HIS A 148 10.09 -5.49 1.05
N LEU A 149 9.66 -4.76 0.01
CA LEU A 149 9.91 -3.32 -0.12
C LEU A 149 9.21 -2.46 0.96
N SER A 150 8.07 -2.91 1.51
CA SER A 150 7.37 -2.19 2.58
C SER A 150 8.11 -2.37 3.91
N PRO A 151 8.41 -1.30 4.65
CA PRO A 151 9.01 -1.43 5.98
C PRO A 151 8.00 -1.83 7.06
N GLY A 152 6.69 -1.68 6.79
CA GLY A 152 5.66 -2.23 7.66
C GLY A 152 5.67 -3.75 7.56
N TYR A 153 5.78 -4.43 8.70
CA TYR A 153 5.82 -5.88 8.73
C TYR A 153 4.50 -6.48 8.22
N MET A 154 4.61 -7.36 7.24
CA MET A 154 3.53 -8.22 6.81
C MET A 154 4.07 -9.64 6.74
N ASP A 155 3.33 -10.60 7.28
CA ASP A 155 3.66 -12.02 7.19
C ASP A 155 3.31 -12.59 5.80
N ALA A 156 3.71 -11.86 4.75
CA ALA A 156 3.42 -12.14 3.36
C ALA A 156 4.40 -11.36 2.46
N SER A 157 4.63 -11.87 1.26
CA SER A 157 5.43 -11.22 0.22
C SER A 157 4.54 -10.42 -0.71
N MET A 158 5.04 -9.29 -1.21
CA MET A 158 4.37 -8.56 -2.30
C MET A 158 4.55 -9.29 -3.62
N GLU A 159 3.52 -9.99 -4.03
CA GLU A 159 3.40 -10.62 -5.33
C GLU A 159 2.69 -9.70 -6.33
N PHE A 160 2.84 -10.04 -7.62
CA PHE A 160 2.20 -9.32 -8.73
C PHE A 160 2.47 -7.80 -8.77
N THR A 161 3.62 -7.36 -8.28
CA THR A 161 4.05 -5.97 -8.34
C THR A 161 4.19 -5.53 -9.81
N CYS A 162 3.30 -4.66 -10.27
CA CYS A 162 3.24 -4.18 -11.65
C CYS A 162 2.48 -2.87 -11.75
N LEU A 163 2.62 -2.21 -12.91
CA LEU A 163 2.52 -0.77 -13.07
C LEU A 163 3.51 -0.16 -12.06
N LYS A 164 4.47 0.67 -12.40
CA LYS A 164 5.27 1.42 -11.40
C LYS A 164 5.26 2.88 -11.81
N ARG A 165 5.15 3.80 -10.85
CA ARG A 165 5.14 5.24 -11.15
C ARG A 165 5.70 6.01 -9.98
N ARG A 166 6.62 6.93 -10.28
CA ARG A 166 7.07 7.96 -9.35
C ARG A 166 5.98 9.01 -9.18
N ILE A 167 5.67 9.35 -7.93
CA ILE A 167 4.78 10.46 -7.58
C ILE A 167 5.59 11.46 -6.74
N GLY A 168 5.62 12.71 -7.20
CA GLY A 168 6.10 13.83 -6.40
C GLY A 168 4.93 14.49 -5.68
N PHE A 169 5.19 15.03 -4.49
CA PHE A 169 4.24 15.80 -3.71
C PHE A 169 4.95 17.00 -3.07
N THR A 170 4.23 17.86 -2.35
CA THR A 170 4.88 19.01 -1.70
C THR A 170 5.66 18.53 -0.48
N GLY A 171 7.00 18.58 -0.55
CA GLY A 171 7.90 18.20 0.53
C GLY A 171 8.38 16.73 0.48
N GLY A 172 8.31 16.09 -0.67
CA GLY A 172 8.86 14.74 -0.88
C GLY A 172 8.38 14.06 -2.15
N HIS A 173 8.68 12.77 -2.24
CA HIS A 173 8.25 11.91 -3.34
C HIS A 173 8.22 10.45 -2.92
N GLY A 174 7.70 9.62 -3.82
CA GLY A 174 7.68 8.18 -3.62
C GLY A 174 7.33 7.42 -4.90
N ILE A 175 7.05 6.14 -4.74
CA ILE A 175 6.64 5.25 -5.81
C ILE A 175 5.32 4.61 -5.44
N ARG A 176 4.36 4.66 -6.37
CA ARG A 176 3.20 3.77 -6.31
C ARG A 176 3.45 2.48 -7.08
N MET A 177 2.79 1.41 -6.67
CA MET A 177 2.69 0.10 -7.32
C MET A 177 1.28 -0.46 -7.17
N VAL A 178 0.91 -1.37 -8.06
CA VAL A 178 -0.21 -2.27 -7.83
C VAL A 178 0.37 -3.62 -7.42
N THR A 179 -0.11 -4.19 -6.31
CA THR A 179 0.45 -5.40 -5.71
C THR A 179 -0.65 -6.23 -5.03
N GLN A 180 -0.35 -7.50 -4.76
CA GLN A 180 -1.13 -8.37 -3.90
C GLN A 180 -0.17 -9.10 -2.96
N TRP A 181 -0.48 -9.09 -1.67
CA TRP A 181 0.29 -9.87 -0.71
C TRP A 181 -0.14 -11.34 -0.71
N THR A 182 0.82 -12.26 -0.77
CA THR A 182 0.57 -13.69 -0.60
C THR A 182 1.64 -14.35 0.27
N ILE A 183 1.27 -15.47 0.91
CA ILE A 183 2.18 -16.31 1.72
C ILE A 183 2.73 -17.46 0.87
N GLU A 184 1.91 -17.94 -0.06
CA GLU A 184 2.18 -19.05 -0.97
C GLU A 184 1.80 -18.65 -2.40
N PRO A 185 2.24 -19.41 -3.42
CA PRO A 185 1.71 -19.30 -4.77
C PRO A 185 0.18 -19.33 -4.80
N ASP A 186 -0.43 -18.23 -5.22
CA ASP A 186 -1.89 -18.09 -5.31
C ASP A 186 -2.28 -17.29 -6.55
N LEU A 187 -3.54 -17.37 -6.96
CA LEU A 187 -4.06 -16.53 -8.03
C LEU A 187 -4.09 -15.06 -7.56
N MET A 188 -3.95 -14.14 -8.52
CA MET A 188 -4.41 -12.78 -8.32
C MET A 188 -5.93 -12.82 -8.17
N ILE A 189 -6.47 -12.32 -7.06
CA ILE A 189 -7.89 -12.42 -6.74
C ILE A 189 -8.51 -11.07 -6.41
N SER A 190 -9.82 -10.97 -6.67
CA SER A 190 -10.63 -9.81 -6.33
C SER A 190 -10.64 -9.60 -4.82
N GLY A 191 -10.45 -8.37 -4.38
CA GLY A 191 -10.40 -7.99 -2.96
C GLY A 191 -9.04 -8.14 -2.29
N ARG A 192 -8.03 -8.71 -2.98
CA ARG A 192 -6.63 -8.74 -2.50
C ARG A 192 -5.66 -7.92 -3.34
N LEU A 193 -6.14 -7.23 -4.37
CA LEU A 193 -5.34 -6.30 -5.16
C LEU A 193 -5.30 -4.94 -4.48
N HIS A 194 -4.14 -4.31 -4.43
CA HIS A 194 -3.93 -3.06 -3.71
C HIS A 194 -3.12 -2.06 -4.52
N TYR A 195 -3.51 -0.80 -4.40
CA TYR A 195 -2.63 0.33 -4.64
C TYR A 195 -1.76 0.47 -3.40
N LEU A 196 -0.46 0.42 -3.58
CA LEU A 196 0.52 0.69 -2.53
C LEU A 196 1.38 1.87 -2.97
N PHE A 197 1.49 2.87 -2.10
CA PHE A 197 2.45 3.95 -2.24
C PHE A 197 3.44 3.92 -1.09
N LEU A 198 4.72 4.01 -1.42
CA LEU A 198 5.83 4.15 -0.49
C LEU A 198 6.55 5.45 -0.82
N GLY A 199 6.60 6.37 0.13
CA GLY A 199 7.21 7.68 -0.05
C GLY A 199 8.03 8.12 1.14
N MET A 200 8.86 9.15 0.93
CA MET A 200 9.63 9.82 1.97
C MET A 200 9.58 11.33 1.79
N SER A 201 9.64 12.07 2.90
CA SER A 201 9.85 13.53 2.84
C SER A 201 11.24 13.88 2.34
N ASP A 202 11.42 15.06 1.77
CA ASP A 202 12.73 15.53 1.26
C ASP A 202 13.81 15.60 2.37
N ASP A 203 13.38 15.79 3.62
CA ASP A 203 14.24 15.92 4.79
C ASP A 203 14.44 14.60 5.57
N ASP A 204 13.99 13.47 5.03
CA ASP A 204 14.02 12.14 5.66
C ASP A 204 13.28 12.03 7.00
N SER A 205 12.55 13.06 7.45
CA SER A 205 11.85 13.04 8.74
C SER A 205 10.59 12.17 8.75
N CYS A 206 9.98 11.96 7.58
CA CYS A 206 8.72 11.25 7.43
C CYS A 206 8.82 10.12 6.40
N GLN A 207 8.22 8.97 6.73
CA GLN A 207 8.00 7.87 5.81
C GLN A 207 6.48 7.70 5.60
N ILE A 208 6.05 7.69 4.34
CA ILE A 208 4.65 7.65 3.95
C ILE A 208 4.33 6.27 3.38
N ILE A 209 3.31 5.61 3.92
CA ILE A 209 2.70 4.41 3.34
C ILE A 209 1.25 4.74 3.05
N ALA A 210 0.80 4.52 1.81
CA ALA A 210 -0.62 4.59 1.51
C ALA A 210 -1.09 3.30 0.85
N THR A 211 -2.15 2.71 1.39
CA THR A 211 -2.73 1.46 0.89
C THR A 211 -4.19 1.70 0.55
N PHE A 212 -4.62 1.25 -0.63
CA PHE A 212 -6.03 1.28 -1.04
C PHE A 212 -6.39 -0.03 -1.73
N PRO A 213 -7.43 -0.75 -1.27
CA PRO A 213 -7.96 -1.89 -1.99
C PRO A 213 -8.45 -1.48 -3.37
N LEU A 214 -8.18 -2.36 -4.33
CA LEU A 214 -8.57 -2.19 -5.71
C LEU A 214 -9.52 -3.32 -6.09
N ASN A 215 -10.51 -2.95 -6.90
CA ASN A 215 -11.33 -3.89 -7.63
C ASN A 215 -11.00 -3.79 -9.12
N LEU A 216 -10.93 -4.94 -9.77
CA LEU A 216 -10.65 -5.06 -11.20
C LEU A 216 -11.55 -6.15 -11.79
N PRO A 217 -12.54 -5.78 -12.63
CA PRO A 217 -13.45 -6.74 -13.24
C PRO A 217 -12.69 -7.85 -13.99
N GLY A 218 -13.11 -9.10 -13.79
CA GLY A 218 -12.50 -10.27 -14.41
C GLY A 218 -11.56 -11.06 -13.50
N LEU A 219 -11.15 -10.49 -12.36
CA LEU A 219 -10.44 -11.25 -11.34
C LEU A 219 -11.33 -12.36 -10.73
N PRO A 220 -10.75 -13.53 -10.40
CA PRO A 220 -11.45 -14.57 -9.65
C PRO A 220 -11.81 -14.10 -8.24
N THR A 221 -12.83 -14.72 -7.65
CA THR A 221 -13.10 -14.64 -6.21
C THR A 221 -12.49 -15.85 -5.49
N GLU A 222 -12.53 -15.86 -4.16
CA GLU A 222 -12.06 -16.99 -3.33
C GLU A 222 -12.74 -18.33 -3.71
N GLU A 223 -14.01 -18.28 -4.11
CA GLU A 223 -14.79 -19.44 -4.53
C GLU A 223 -14.44 -19.85 -5.96
N LYS A 224 -14.09 -18.89 -6.82
CA LYS A 224 -13.78 -19.15 -8.23
C LYS A 224 -12.27 -19.23 -8.45
N ARG A 225 -11.70 -20.39 -8.11
CA ARG A 225 -10.25 -20.66 -8.13
C ARG A 225 -9.63 -20.87 -9.53
N SER A 226 -10.00 -20.07 -10.52
CA SER A 226 -9.38 -20.13 -11.86
C SER A 226 -9.23 -18.77 -12.52
N HIS A 227 -8.07 -18.54 -13.15
CA HIS A 227 -7.73 -17.32 -13.85
C HIS A 227 -6.69 -17.61 -14.94
N LEU A 228 -6.82 -16.98 -16.12
CA LEU A 228 -5.88 -17.11 -17.25
C LEU A 228 -5.54 -18.57 -17.59
N GLY A 229 -6.57 -19.42 -17.66
CA GLY A 229 -6.44 -20.84 -18.01
C GLY A 229 -5.81 -21.72 -16.92
N ARG A 230 -5.53 -21.19 -15.73
CA ARG A 230 -4.94 -21.92 -14.60
C ARG A 230 -5.91 -22.01 -13.44
N SER A 231 -5.74 -23.02 -12.60
CA SER A 231 -6.61 -23.32 -11.47
C SER A 231 -5.81 -23.81 -10.28
N THR A 232 -6.16 -23.35 -9.07
CA THR A 232 -5.54 -23.84 -7.83
C THR A 232 -6.17 -25.15 -7.34
N ALA A 233 -7.14 -25.72 -8.07
CA ALA A 233 -7.71 -27.03 -7.78
C ALA A 233 -6.69 -28.18 -7.91
N ASN A 234 -5.70 -28.05 -8.82
CA ASN A 234 -4.52 -28.90 -8.85
C ASN A 234 -3.29 -28.06 -8.50
N TYR A 235 -3.01 -27.95 -7.20
CA TYR A 235 -1.94 -27.10 -6.69
C TYR A 235 -0.55 -27.47 -7.24
N GLN A 236 -0.29 -28.76 -7.50
CA GLN A 236 1.00 -29.19 -8.06
C GLN A 236 1.21 -28.65 -9.48
N ASP A 237 0.20 -28.77 -10.34
CA ASP A 237 0.25 -28.23 -11.70
C ASP A 237 0.33 -26.70 -11.70
N PHE A 238 -0.40 -26.05 -10.78
CA PHE A 238 -0.37 -24.61 -10.61
C PHE A 238 1.02 -24.12 -10.19
N SER A 239 1.58 -24.73 -9.14
CA SER A 239 2.92 -24.43 -8.64
C SER A 239 3.99 -24.60 -9.73
N ASN A 240 3.91 -25.67 -10.52
CA ASN A 240 4.81 -25.92 -11.65
C ASN A 240 4.69 -24.87 -12.78
N THR A 241 3.59 -24.11 -12.83
CA THR A 241 3.32 -23.10 -13.88
C THR A 241 3.18 -21.68 -13.32
N TYR A 242 3.56 -21.48 -12.05
CA TYR A 242 3.29 -20.26 -11.30
C TYR A 242 4.04 -19.05 -11.87
N ASP A 243 5.32 -19.18 -12.21
CA ASP A 243 6.09 -18.06 -12.78
C ASP A 243 5.47 -17.56 -14.10
N GLN A 244 4.99 -18.48 -14.93
CA GLN A 244 4.29 -18.12 -16.16
C GLN A 244 2.94 -17.47 -15.85
N TYR A 245 2.21 -17.96 -14.85
CA TYR A 245 0.99 -17.30 -14.37
C TYR A 245 1.25 -15.87 -13.94
N THR A 246 2.28 -15.63 -13.12
CA THR A 246 2.64 -14.29 -12.63
C THR A 246 2.98 -13.35 -13.78
N SER A 247 3.74 -13.82 -14.79
CA SER A 247 4.01 -13.04 -16.00
C SER A 247 2.74 -12.70 -16.79
N ASP A 248 1.86 -13.69 -16.99
CA ASP A 248 0.60 -13.51 -17.72
C ASP A 248 -0.36 -12.57 -16.96
N ALA A 249 -0.44 -12.71 -15.64
CA ALA A 249 -1.29 -11.91 -14.75
C ALA A 249 -0.85 -10.44 -14.71
N LYS A 250 0.46 -10.16 -14.63
CA LYS A 250 0.98 -8.79 -14.69
C LYS A 250 0.63 -8.12 -16.03
N LYS A 251 0.84 -8.81 -17.16
CA LYS A 251 0.45 -8.30 -18.50
C LYS A 251 -1.06 -8.07 -18.61
N TRP A 252 -1.86 -8.99 -18.09
CA TRP A 252 -3.31 -8.86 -18.08
C TRP A 252 -3.75 -7.64 -17.26
N LEU A 253 -3.15 -7.43 -16.08
CA LEU A 253 -3.43 -6.27 -15.24
C LEU A 253 -3.07 -4.96 -15.96
N GLU A 254 -1.91 -4.89 -16.60
CA GLU A 254 -1.49 -3.72 -17.37
C GLU A 254 -2.46 -3.37 -18.51
N GLN A 255 -2.93 -4.38 -19.25
CA GLN A 255 -3.91 -4.21 -20.33
C GLN A 255 -5.28 -3.75 -19.81
N ASN A 256 -5.61 -4.07 -18.57
CA ASN A 256 -6.90 -3.75 -17.95
C ASN A 256 -6.83 -2.61 -16.93
N ALA A 257 -5.69 -1.90 -16.83
CA ALA A 257 -5.46 -0.87 -15.81
C ALA A 257 -6.50 0.25 -15.82
N GLY A 258 -7.07 0.57 -16.99
CA GLY A 258 -8.14 1.57 -17.13
C GLY A 258 -9.48 1.18 -16.48
N ASN A 259 -9.66 -0.09 -16.11
CA ASN A 259 -10.87 -0.62 -15.48
C ASN A 259 -10.74 -0.77 -13.95
N ILE A 260 -9.60 -0.38 -13.37
CA ILE A 260 -9.36 -0.46 -11.93
C ILE A 260 -10.25 0.57 -11.19
N THR A 261 -10.84 0.14 -10.08
CA THR A 261 -11.68 0.98 -9.21
C THR A 261 -11.23 0.89 -7.74
N PRO A 262 -10.97 2.01 -7.03
CA PRO A 262 -10.86 3.38 -7.55
C PRO A 262 -9.84 3.52 -8.69
N SER A 263 -10.04 4.51 -9.57
CA SER A 263 -9.10 4.71 -10.67
C SER A 263 -7.71 5.08 -10.15
N LEU A 264 -6.66 4.55 -10.79
CA LEU A 264 -5.28 4.89 -10.43
C LEU A 264 -5.02 6.39 -10.56
N GLN A 265 -5.65 7.06 -11.53
CA GLN A 265 -5.53 8.52 -11.69
C GLN A 265 -6.07 9.28 -10.47
N THR A 266 -7.21 8.87 -9.91
CA THR A 266 -7.77 9.50 -8.70
C THR A 266 -6.83 9.34 -7.50
N LEU A 267 -6.27 8.14 -7.32
CA LEU A 267 -5.33 7.84 -6.24
C LEU A 267 -4.01 8.58 -6.43
N ASP A 268 -3.46 8.61 -7.65
CA ASP A 268 -2.26 9.37 -8.01
C ASP A 268 -2.45 10.86 -7.68
N GLN A 269 -3.56 11.47 -8.11
CA GLN A 269 -3.85 12.89 -7.87
C GLN A 269 -4.00 13.22 -6.38
N MET A 270 -4.62 12.33 -5.60
CA MET A 270 -4.70 12.47 -4.15
C MET A 270 -3.30 12.47 -3.52
N LEU A 271 -2.42 11.58 -3.95
CA LEU A 271 -1.05 11.47 -3.44
C LEU A 271 -0.17 12.63 -3.90
N GLU A 272 -0.30 13.08 -5.14
CA GLU A 272 0.35 14.30 -5.67
C GLU A 272 -0.05 15.55 -4.85
N SER A 273 -1.25 15.56 -4.27
CA SER A 273 -1.75 16.65 -3.44
C SER A 273 -1.24 16.66 -1.99
N LEU A 274 -0.45 15.66 -1.59
CA LEU A 274 0.11 15.60 -0.25
C LEU A 274 0.99 16.84 0.02
N VAL A 275 0.80 17.42 1.19
CA VAL A 275 1.67 18.45 1.75
C VAL A 275 2.30 17.88 3.00
N VAL A 276 3.60 17.62 2.90
CA VAL A 276 4.41 17.08 3.98
C VAL A 276 5.34 18.16 4.50
N ARG A 277 5.33 18.35 5.82
CA ARG A 277 6.24 19.24 6.54
C ARG A 277 7.01 18.42 7.55
N ARG A 278 8.09 18.99 8.09
CA ARG A 278 8.92 18.33 9.10
C ARG A 278 8.10 17.89 10.31
N TRP A 279 8.35 16.67 10.79
CA TRP A 279 7.61 16.05 11.90
C TRP A 279 7.55 16.90 13.19
N GLU A 280 8.64 17.58 13.54
CA GLU A 280 8.80 18.30 14.83
C GLU A 280 8.00 19.60 14.97
N GLN A 281 7.29 20.04 13.93
CA GLN A 281 6.54 21.31 13.95
C GLN A 281 5.09 21.18 14.47
N SER A 282 4.73 20.11 15.19
CA SER A 282 3.37 19.83 15.67
C SER A 282 3.19 19.99 17.18
#